data_AF-A0A5N8VQA0-F1
#
_entry.id   AF-A0A5N8VQA0-F1
#
_cell.length_a   1.000
_cell.length_b   1.000
_cell.length_c   1.000
_cell.angle_alpha   90.00
_cell.angle_beta   90.00
_cell.angle_gamma   90.00
#
_symmetry.space_group_name_H-M   'P 1'
#
loop_
_entity.id
_entity.type
_entity.pdbx_description
1 polymer ?
#
loop_
_entity_poly.entity_id
_entity_poly.type
_entity_poly.pdbx_seq_one_letter_code
_entity_poly.pdbx_strand_id
1 'polypeptide(L)'
;MPAPRGTSVAALLGGLLLLTACQSGSDTGASGSSGPSAPQASATTATASGAPAAGAPSDSAAPTAPAVSAPKQSTAPAVPAKATAPAFAGCRNLAVSAEVKSAVTTAYRRTVPVLVHVAPVPGQFFYGQCGSVRYAATRFQPTAGATEAELVNLQDEGTATKYFRAAAGGGWVYVATDGFPRSAHGCGDIPEIPNALAKAWHNCPDGH
;
A
#
# COMPACT_ATOMS: atom_id res chain seq x y z
N MET A 1 -43.19 26.23 -19.02
CA MET A 1 -44.01 26.36 -17.80
C MET A 1 -43.16 25.97 -16.60
N PRO A 2 -42.91 26.87 -15.63
CA PRO A 2 -42.15 26.55 -14.41
C PRO A 2 -43.08 26.33 -13.22
N ALA A 3 -42.88 25.25 -12.45
CA ALA A 3 -43.47 24.99 -11.13
C ALA A 3 -42.61 23.95 -10.37
N PRO A 4 -42.67 23.85 -9.03
CA PRO A 4 -41.85 24.66 -8.15
C PRO A 4 -40.91 23.83 -7.25
N ARG A 5 -40.03 24.58 -6.57
CA ARG A 5 -39.11 24.16 -5.51
C ARG A 5 -39.85 23.50 -4.35
N GLY A 6 -39.40 22.30 -3.96
CA GLY A 6 -39.74 21.66 -2.69
C GLY A 6 -38.59 21.80 -1.70
N THR A 7 -38.70 22.76 -0.78
CA THR A 7 -37.93 22.85 0.46
C THR A 7 -38.62 21.99 1.52
N SER A 8 -37.89 21.04 2.11
CA SER A 8 -38.28 20.41 3.37
C SER A 8 -37.23 20.71 4.43
N VAL A 9 -37.68 21.34 5.51
CA VAL A 9 -36.92 21.76 6.68
C VAL A 9 -37.36 20.89 7.88
N ALA A 10 -36.35 20.48 8.65
CA ALA A 10 -36.34 20.10 10.08
C ALA A 10 -37.17 18.88 10.56
N ALA A 11 -36.53 17.99 11.34
CA ALA A 11 -36.61 18.05 12.80
C ALA A 11 -35.62 17.07 13.47
N LEU A 12 -35.14 17.49 14.63
CA LEU A 12 -34.19 16.84 15.54
C LEU A 12 -34.75 15.59 16.23
N LEU A 13 -33.85 14.70 16.67
CA LEU A 13 -33.85 13.93 17.95
C LEU A 13 -32.54 13.11 17.92
N GLY A 14 -31.56 13.26 18.80
CA GLY A 14 -31.64 13.36 20.25
C GLY A 14 -31.26 11.99 20.83
N GLY A 15 -30.05 11.85 21.38
CA GLY A 15 -29.61 10.59 22.01
C GLY A 15 -28.13 10.56 22.41
N LEU A 16 -27.77 11.34 23.44
CA LEU A 16 -26.55 11.08 24.22
C LEU A 16 -26.78 9.84 25.09
N LEU A 17 -25.90 8.84 24.99
CA LEU A 17 -25.70 7.84 26.03
C LEU A 17 -24.29 8.05 26.62
N LEU A 18 -24.26 8.79 27.74
CA LEU A 18 -23.23 8.73 28.76
C LEU A 18 -23.55 7.55 29.68
N LEU A 19 -22.54 6.76 30.09
CA LEU A 19 -22.46 5.83 31.25
C LEU A 19 -21.32 4.81 30.91
N THR A 20 -20.27 4.53 31.67
CA THR A 20 -19.96 4.77 33.09
C THR A 20 -18.44 4.59 33.26
N ALA A 21 -17.79 5.53 33.94
CA ALA A 21 -16.42 5.37 34.44
C ALA A 21 -16.43 4.49 35.71
N CYS A 22 -15.65 3.42 35.75
CA CYS A 22 -15.29 2.76 37.01
C CYS A 22 -13.99 3.38 37.54
N GLN A 23 -14.11 3.90 38.76
CA GLN A 23 -13.11 4.61 39.51
C GLN A 23 -12.06 3.69 40.12
N SER A 24 -10.92 4.32 40.38
CA SER A 24 -9.73 3.92 41.11
C SER A 24 -9.98 3.05 42.36
N GLY A 25 -9.19 1.98 42.47
CA GLY A 25 -8.82 1.38 43.75
C GLY A 25 -7.32 1.55 43.95
N SER A 26 -6.94 2.44 44.85
CA SER A 26 -5.58 2.57 45.36
C SER A 26 -5.47 1.72 46.62
N ASP A 27 -4.71 0.63 46.59
CA ASP A 27 -4.26 -0.04 47.80
C ASP A 27 -2.74 -0.17 47.82
N THR A 28 -2.18 0.59 48.74
CA THR A 28 -0.79 0.62 49.16
C THR A 28 -0.48 -0.67 49.92
N GLY A 29 0.44 -1.48 49.38
CA GLY A 29 1.00 -2.63 50.07
C GLY A 29 2.50 -2.71 49.81
N ALA A 30 3.29 -2.08 50.67
CA ALA A 30 4.74 -2.22 50.70
C ALA A 30 5.12 -3.59 51.29
N SER A 31 6.04 -4.31 50.63
CA SER A 31 7.19 -4.97 51.27
C SER A 31 8.01 -5.77 50.26
N GLY A 32 9.30 -5.42 50.17
CA GLY A 32 10.35 -6.42 50.40
C GLY A 32 11.03 -7.04 49.19
N SER A 33 12.32 -6.73 49.11
CA SER A 33 13.43 -7.62 48.71
C SER A 33 13.89 -7.65 47.24
N SER A 34 14.98 -6.91 47.03
CA SER A 34 16.31 -7.45 46.68
C SER A 34 16.49 -8.19 45.36
N GLY A 35 17.28 -7.59 44.45
CA GLY A 35 18.12 -8.34 43.52
C GLY A 35 18.29 -7.71 42.14
N PRO A 36 19.46 -7.13 41.81
CA PRO A 36 19.76 -6.70 40.45
C PRO A 36 20.19 -7.89 39.59
N SER A 37 19.55 -8.10 38.44
CA SER A 37 20.07 -8.97 37.38
C SER A 37 20.52 -8.09 36.21
N ALA A 38 21.83 -7.88 36.13
CA ALA A 38 22.50 -7.36 34.95
C ALA A 38 22.49 -8.41 33.84
N PRO A 39 22.27 -8.05 32.57
CA PRO A 39 22.70 -8.88 31.45
C PRO A 39 24.21 -8.69 31.24
N GLN A 40 24.91 -9.81 31.32
CA GLN A 40 26.34 -9.97 31.18
C GLN A 40 26.76 -9.69 29.73
N ALA A 41 27.76 -8.82 29.58
CA ALA A 41 28.51 -8.65 28.35
C ALA A 41 29.28 -9.94 28.02
N SER A 42 29.18 -10.40 26.77
CA SER A 42 30.17 -11.30 26.18
C SER A 42 30.82 -10.58 25.01
N ALA A 43 31.99 -10.00 25.28
CA ALA A 43 32.97 -9.66 24.26
C ALA A 43 33.76 -10.94 23.95
N THR A 44 33.89 -11.29 22.67
CA THR A 44 34.98 -12.14 22.21
C THR A 44 35.58 -11.51 20.97
N THR A 45 36.81 -11.08 21.16
CA THR A 45 37.78 -10.64 20.15
C THR A 45 38.14 -11.79 19.23
N ALA A 46 38.20 -11.52 17.93
CA ALA A 46 39.15 -12.17 17.02
C ALA A 46 39.62 -11.14 15.98
N THR A 47 40.92 -11.18 15.75
CA THR A 47 41.79 -10.14 15.21
C THR A 47 42.31 -10.53 13.83
N ALA A 48 42.50 -9.52 12.97
CA ALA A 48 43.42 -9.47 11.80
C ALA A 48 43.08 -10.39 10.61
N SER A 49 43.44 -10.13 9.35
CA SER A 49 44.13 -9.03 8.67
C SER A 49 43.93 -9.30 7.17
N GLY A 50 43.78 -8.26 6.34
CA GLY A 50 43.75 -8.40 4.88
C GLY A 50 43.88 -7.05 4.21
N ALA A 51 45.11 -6.70 3.84
CA ALA A 51 45.55 -5.42 3.28
C ALA A 51 44.92 -5.09 1.90
N PRO A 52 44.92 -3.81 1.48
CA PRO A 52 44.47 -3.37 0.16
C PRO A 52 45.60 -3.55 -0.87
N ALA A 53 45.25 -3.97 -2.08
CA ALA A 53 46.16 -3.92 -3.23
C ALA A 53 45.69 -2.81 -4.20
N ALA A 54 46.61 -1.88 -4.43
CA ALA A 54 46.50 -0.79 -5.38
C ALA A 54 46.75 -1.26 -6.83
N GLY A 55 46.15 -0.55 -7.78
CA GLY A 55 46.48 -0.60 -9.20
C GLY A 55 45.83 0.58 -9.93
N ALA A 56 46.62 1.61 -10.23
CA ALA A 56 46.26 2.75 -11.07
C ALA A 56 46.76 2.51 -12.54
N PRO A 57 46.83 3.50 -13.44
CA PRO A 57 45.86 3.82 -14.49
C PRO A 57 46.44 3.72 -15.94
N SER A 58 45.71 4.28 -16.91
CA SER A 58 46.07 4.60 -18.32
C SER A 58 45.85 3.47 -19.34
N ASP A 59 45.37 3.66 -20.59
CA ASP A 59 45.53 4.78 -21.52
C ASP A 59 44.37 4.96 -22.52
N SER A 60 44.05 6.23 -22.79
CA SER A 60 43.81 6.91 -24.06
C SER A 60 43.56 6.12 -25.37
N ALA A 61 42.44 6.42 -26.05
CA ALA A 61 42.43 6.95 -27.44
C ALA A 61 41.01 7.19 -27.99
N ALA A 62 40.65 8.47 -28.18
CA ALA A 62 39.87 8.96 -29.33
C ALA A 62 40.88 9.40 -30.41
N PRO A 63 40.57 9.67 -31.71
CA PRO A 63 39.29 10.09 -32.32
C PRO A 63 38.94 9.30 -33.61
N THR A 64 37.83 9.51 -34.33
CA THR A 64 37.72 10.42 -35.49
C THR A 64 36.33 10.26 -36.13
N ALA A 65 35.55 11.35 -36.25
CA ALA A 65 34.46 11.53 -37.22
C ALA A 65 35.04 12.26 -38.47
N PRO A 66 34.36 12.49 -39.62
CA PRO A 66 32.91 12.42 -39.90
C PRO A 66 32.53 11.84 -41.29
N ALA A 67 31.23 11.73 -41.61
CA ALA A 67 30.64 12.31 -42.83
C ALA A 67 29.13 12.00 -42.98
N VAL A 68 28.47 13.00 -43.54
CA VAL A 68 27.04 13.26 -43.75
C VAL A 68 26.36 12.31 -44.75
N SER A 69 25.09 11.95 -44.49
CA SER A 69 24.03 11.83 -45.52
C SER A 69 22.64 11.74 -44.88
N ALA A 70 21.75 12.66 -45.27
CA ALA A 70 20.30 12.60 -45.09
C ALA A 70 19.65 12.64 -46.50
N PRO A 71 18.32 12.46 -46.68
CA PRO A 71 17.35 11.64 -45.97
C PRO A 71 16.73 10.58 -46.91
N LYS A 72 16.24 9.45 -46.38
CA LYS A 72 15.24 8.63 -47.09
C LYS A 72 14.09 8.28 -46.16
N GLN A 73 12.96 8.94 -46.40
CA GLN A 73 11.65 8.46 -45.99
C GLN A 73 11.47 7.04 -46.54
N SER A 74 11.27 6.08 -45.65
CA SER A 74 10.81 4.74 -46.01
C SER A 74 9.92 4.24 -44.89
N THR A 75 8.61 4.36 -45.15
CA THR A 75 7.49 3.55 -44.63
C THR A 75 7.63 2.97 -43.22
N ALA A 76 6.91 3.57 -42.28
CA ALA A 76 6.62 2.98 -40.98
C ALA A 76 6.04 1.56 -41.14
N PRO A 77 6.59 0.55 -40.43
CA PRO A 77 5.90 -0.72 -40.28
C PRO A 77 4.59 -0.47 -39.54
N ALA A 78 3.47 -0.93 -40.10
CA ALA A 78 2.22 -1.00 -39.38
C ALA A 78 2.46 -1.77 -38.08
N VAL A 79 2.29 -1.10 -36.95
CA VAL A 79 2.33 -1.74 -35.63
C VAL A 79 1.25 -2.82 -35.67
N PRO A 80 1.58 -4.11 -35.45
CA PRO A 80 0.55 -5.13 -35.35
C PRO A 80 -0.38 -4.71 -34.21
N ALA A 81 -1.69 -4.65 -34.50
CA ALA A 81 -2.71 -4.37 -33.51
C ALA A 81 -2.44 -5.29 -32.30
N LYS A 82 -2.04 -4.67 -31.20
CA LYS A 82 -1.76 -5.36 -29.95
C LYS A 82 -3.02 -6.15 -29.61
N ALA A 83 -2.91 -7.48 -29.63
CA ALA A 83 -3.99 -8.37 -29.28
C ALA A 83 -4.63 -7.85 -27.99
N THR A 84 -5.89 -7.44 -28.09
CA THR A 84 -6.65 -6.96 -26.94
C THR A 84 -6.79 -8.18 -26.04
N ALA A 85 -6.01 -8.20 -24.95
CA ALA A 85 -6.19 -9.19 -23.90
C ALA A 85 -7.69 -9.23 -23.56
N PRO A 86 -8.32 -10.41 -23.48
CA PRO A 86 -9.75 -10.49 -23.26
C PRO A 86 -10.09 -9.71 -21.99
N ALA A 87 -10.95 -8.69 -22.13
CA ALA A 87 -11.50 -8.01 -20.97
C ALA A 87 -12.27 -9.08 -20.18
N PHE A 88 -11.83 -9.37 -18.96
CA PHE A 88 -12.54 -10.27 -18.07
C PHE A 88 -13.90 -9.62 -17.76
N ALA A 89 -14.96 -9.97 -18.47
CA ALA A 89 -16.31 -9.43 -18.30
C ALA A 89 -16.38 -7.88 -18.12
N GLY A 90 -15.61 -7.11 -18.88
CA GLY A 90 -15.58 -5.64 -18.78
C GLY A 90 -14.66 -5.08 -17.68
N CYS A 91 -13.83 -5.93 -17.06
CA CYS A 91 -12.76 -5.59 -16.15
C CYS A 91 -11.38 -5.65 -16.83
N ARG A 92 -10.46 -4.79 -16.39
CA ARG A 92 -9.08 -4.77 -16.84
C ARG A 92 -8.11 -4.34 -15.74
N ASN A 93 -6.89 -4.84 -15.81
CA ASN A 93 -5.77 -4.34 -15.04
C ASN A 93 -5.32 -2.99 -15.58
N LEU A 94 -4.85 -2.12 -14.67
CA LEU A 94 -4.34 -0.80 -15.00
C LEU A 94 -2.91 -0.67 -14.48
N ALA A 95 -2.13 0.18 -15.14
CA ALA A 95 -0.79 0.51 -14.67
C ALA A 95 -0.87 1.29 -13.35
N VAL A 96 -0.07 0.88 -12.37
CA VAL A 96 0.00 1.53 -11.06
C VAL A 96 0.94 2.72 -11.14
N SER A 97 0.37 3.93 -11.07
CA SER A 97 1.14 5.17 -11.01
C SER A 97 1.46 5.59 -9.57
N ALA A 98 2.41 6.50 -9.40
CA ALA A 98 2.77 7.03 -8.08
C ALA A 98 1.60 7.79 -7.44
N GLU A 99 0.81 8.50 -8.26
CA GLU A 99 -0.36 9.26 -7.83
C GLU A 99 -1.44 8.33 -7.27
N VAL A 100 -1.68 7.19 -7.94
CA VAL A 100 -2.63 6.18 -7.45
C VAL A 100 -2.18 5.60 -6.11
N LYS A 101 -0.90 5.24 -5.98
CA LYS A 101 -0.34 4.77 -4.71
C LYS A 101 -0.54 5.80 -3.60
N SER A 102 -0.12 7.04 -3.84
CA SER A 102 -0.24 8.14 -2.87
C SER A 102 -1.69 8.42 -2.47
N ALA A 103 -2.62 8.42 -3.42
CA ALA A 103 -4.03 8.66 -3.15
C ALA A 103 -4.68 7.53 -2.33
N VAL A 104 -4.33 6.27 -2.62
CA VAL A 104 -4.80 5.11 -1.84
C VAL A 104 -4.18 5.12 -0.44
N THR A 105 -2.88 5.40 -0.31
CA THR A 105 -2.24 5.57 1.00
C THR A 105 -2.91 6.67 1.81
N THR A 106 -3.18 7.82 1.20
CA THR A 106 -3.91 8.92 1.86
C THR A 106 -5.28 8.48 2.34
N ALA A 107 -6.02 7.72 1.53
CA ALA A 107 -7.31 7.18 1.94
C ALA A 107 -7.17 6.21 3.12
N TYR A 108 -6.16 5.33 3.12
CA TYR A 108 -5.90 4.42 4.23
C TYR A 108 -5.58 5.15 5.53
N ARG A 109 -4.75 6.20 5.48
CA ARG A 109 -4.43 7.03 6.66
C ARG A 109 -5.65 7.74 7.24
N ARG A 110 -6.68 8.02 6.43
CA ARG A 110 -7.95 8.54 6.95
C ARG A 110 -8.75 7.49 7.71
N THR A 111 -8.63 6.22 7.32
CA THR A 111 -9.26 5.08 8.00
C THR A 111 -8.51 4.71 9.28
N VAL A 112 -7.17 4.78 9.28
CA VAL A 112 -6.33 4.47 10.44
C VAL A 112 -5.37 5.64 10.70
N PRO A 113 -5.81 6.70 11.38
CA PRO A 113 -5.04 7.95 11.54
C PRO A 113 -3.73 7.81 12.32
N VAL A 114 -3.61 6.77 13.14
CA VAL A 114 -2.37 6.49 13.89
C VAL A 114 -1.22 6.06 12.98
N LEU A 115 -1.52 5.52 11.79
CA LEU A 115 -0.51 5.04 10.84
C LEU A 115 -0.09 6.13 9.86
N VAL A 116 0.87 6.96 10.25
CA VAL A 116 1.36 8.08 9.43
C VAL A 116 2.51 7.63 8.52
N HIS A 117 3.41 6.79 9.00
CA HIS A 117 4.62 6.38 8.27
C HIS A 117 4.42 5.05 7.55
N VAL A 118 3.48 5.02 6.60
CA VAL A 118 3.16 3.82 5.81
C VAL A 118 3.24 4.03 4.31
N ALA A 119 3.64 2.98 3.59
CA ALA A 119 3.60 2.90 2.13
C ALA A 119 3.12 1.51 1.66
N PRO A 120 2.59 1.42 0.44
CA PRO A 120 2.31 0.13 -0.17
C PRO A 120 3.55 -0.77 -0.24
N VAL A 121 3.37 -2.06 0.04
CA VAL A 121 4.42 -3.05 -0.17
C VAL A 121 4.78 -3.11 -1.66
N PRO A 122 6.07 -2.98 -2.03
CA PRO A 122 6.50 -3.09 -3.42
C PRO A 122 6.08 -4.42 -4.06
N GLY A 123 5.63 -4.39 -5.32
CA GLY A 123 5.15 -5.59 -6.01
C GLY A 123 3.80 -6.14 -5.55
N GLN A 124 3.18 -5.54 -4.52
CA GLN A 124 1.95 -6.00 -3.88
C GLN A 124 0.82 -4.96 -3.95
N PHE A 125 0.81 -4.18 -5.04
CA PHE A 125 -0.24 -3.21 -5.33
C PHE A 125 -0.97 -3.61 -6.59
N PHE A 126 -2.24 -3.97 -6.44
CA PHE A 126 -3.12 -4.34 -7.54
C PHE A 126 -4.03 -3.15 -7.88
N TYR A 127 -4.18 -2.88 -9.17
CA TYR A 127 -5.00 -1.77 -9.66
C TYR A 127 -5.72 -2.16 -10.93
N GLY A 128 -6.98 -1.77 -11.01
CA GLY A 128 -7.81 -2.14 -12.14
C GLY A 128 -9.15 -1.43 -12.13
N GLN A 129 -9.94 -1.73 -13.15
CA GLN A 129 -11.21 -1.07 -13.39
C GLN A 129 -12.20 -2.05 -14.00
N CYS A 130 -13.44 -1.99 -13.52
CA CYS A 130 -14.60 -2.65 -14.12
C CYS A 130 -15.65 -1.58 -14.45
N GLY A 131 -16.07 -1.51 -15.71
CA GLY A 131 -16.94 -0.42 -16.16
C GLY A 131 -16.31 0.95 -15.87
N SER A 132 -16.97 1.81 -15.10
CA SER A 132 -16.47 3.12 -14.67
C SER A 132 -15.81 3.13 -13.28
N VAL A 133 -15.83 2.00 -12.57
CA VAL A 133 -15.36 1.92 -11.18
C VAL A 133 -13.94 1.38 -11.14
N ARG A 134 -13.06 2.12 -10.45
CA ARG A 134 -11.67 1.74 -10.24
C ARG A 134 -11.53 1.09 -8.86
N TYR A 135 -10.67 0.09 -8.78
CA TYR A 135 -10.42 -0.69 -7.56
C TYR A 135 -8.92 -0.81 -7.35
N ALA A 136 -8.50 -0.83 -6.09
CA ALA A 136 -7.12 -1.08 -5.71
C ALA A 136 -7.07 -2.05 -4.54
N ALA A 137 -6.02 -2.86 -4.47
CA ALA A 137 -5.74 -3.72 -3.33
C ALA A 137 -4.24 -3.61 -3.00
N THR A 138 -3.90 -3.47 -1.73
CA THR A 138 -2.50 -3.39 -1.31
C THR A 138 -2.32 -3.77 0.15
N ARG A 139 -1.13 -4.29 0.47
CA ARG A 139 -0.61 -4.33 1.85
C ARG A 139 0.17 -3.07 2.14
N PHE A 140 0.31 -2.73 3.42
CA PHE A 140 1.08 -1.58 3.86
C PHE A 140 2.24 -2.04 4.74
N GLN A 141 3.41 -1.44 4.51
CA GLN A 141 4.59 -1.62 5.33
C GLN A 141 4.99 -0.29 5.98
N PRO A 142 5.70 -0.34 7.12
CA PRO A 142 6.27 0.86 7.70
C PRO A 142 7.28 1.50 6.74
N THR A 143 7.42 2.81 6.87
CA THR A 143 8.44 3.62 6.18
C THR A 143 9.37 4.24 7.22
N ALA A 144 10.46 4.87 6.75
CA ALA A 144 11.37 5.59 7.61
C ALA A 144 10.62 6.62 8.47
N GLY A 145 10.90 6.65 9.77
CA GLY A 145 10.23 7.52 10.74
C GLY A 145 9.06 6.88 11.48
N ALA A 146 8.68 5.63 11.16
CA ALA A 146 7.65 4.92 11.91
C ALA A 146 8.04 4.78 13.39
N THR A 147 7.14 5.19 14.27
CA THR A 147 7.26 5.07 15.72
C THR A 147 6.98 3.65 16.19
N GLU A 148 7.41 3.29 17.39
CA GLU A 148 7.12 1.97 17.99
C GLU A 148 5.62 1.69 18.03
N ALA A 149 4.81 2.69 18.38
CA ALA A 149 3.35 2.57 18.37
C ALA A 149 2.82 2.27 16.96
N GLU A 150 3.37 2.88 15.92
CA GLU A 150 3.00 2.58 14.52
C GLU A 150 3.41 1.16 14.11
N LEU A 151 4.57 0.68 14.56
CA LEU A 151 5.04 -0.68 14.28
C LEU A 151 4.12 -1.73 14.92
N VAL A 152 3.68 -1.52 16.16
CA VAL A 152 2.70 -2.41 16.82
C VAL A 152 1.39 -2.40 16.05
N ASN A 153 0.83 -1.21 15.77
CA ASN A 153 -0.41 -1.11 15.00
C ASN A 153 -0.30 -1.76 13.61
N LEU A 154 0.86 -1.70 12.95
CA LEU A 154 1.09 -2.34 11.66
C LEU A 154 1.22 -3.87 11.73
N GLN A 155 1.59 -4.43 12.88
CA GLN A 155 1.54 -5.88 13.05
C GLN A 155 0.08 -6.37 13.09
N ASP A 156 -0.77 -5.62 13.77
CA ASP A 156 -2.20 -5.91 13.86
C ASP A 156 -2.92 -5.63 12.53
N GLU A 157 -2.60 -4.50 11.87
CA GLU A 157 -3.33 -4.01 10.70
C GLU A 157 -2.65 -4.25 9.36
N GLY A 158 -1.33 -4.11 9.28
CA GLY A 158 -0.57 -3.90 8.05
C GLY A 158 -0.28 -5.16 7.23
N THR A 159 -0.39 -6.34 7.85
CA THR A 159 -0.12 -7.63 7.19
C THR A 159 -1.24 -8.07 6.25
N ALA A 160 -2.47 -7.65 6.52
CA ALA A 160 -3.64 -7.97 5.71
C ALA A 160 -3.73 -7.04 4.49
N THR A 161 -4.14 -7.60 3.34
CA THR A 161 -4.39 -6.78 2.15
C THR A 161 -5.63 -5.93 2.39
N LYS A 162 -5.51 -4.63 2.13
CA LYS A 162 -6.60 -3.65 2.22
C LYS A 162 -7.14 -3.39 0.82
N TYR A 163 -8.47 -3.29 0.72
CA TYR A 163 -9.19 -3.13 -0.53
C TYR A 163 -9.85 -1.76 -0.60
N PHE A 164 -9.78 -1.14 -1.77
CA PHE A 164 -10.26 0.21 -2.02
C PHE A 164 -11.07 0.29 -3.30
N ARG A 165 -12.05 1.19 -3.29
CA ARG A 165 -12.88 1.54 -4.44
C ARG A 165 -12.81 3.05 -4.67
N ALA A 166 -12.78 3.47 -5.93
CA ALA A 166 -12.87 4.89 -6.27
C ALA A 166 -14.27 5.43 -5.95
N ALA A 167 -14.32 6.58 -5.29
CA ALA A 167 -15.54 7.34 -5.04
C ALA A 167 -15.97 8.12 -6.29
N ALA A 168 -17.26 8.46 -6.35
CA ALA A 168 -17.84 9.25 -7.45
C ALA A 168 -17.18 10.63 -7.64
N GLY A 169 -16.53 11.18 -6.60
CA GLY A 169 -15.80 12.46 -6.62
C GLY A 169 -14.29 12.36 -6.87
N GLY A 170 -13.77 11.21 -7.32
CA GLY A 170 -12.35 11.05 -7.68
C GLY A 170 -11.41 10.65 -6.53
N GLY A 171 -11.91 10.51 -5.30
CA GLY A 171 -11.18 9.97 -4.16
C GLY A 171 -11.20 8.43 -4.07
N TRP A 172 -10.64 7.89 -3.00
CA TRP A 172 -10.64 6.46 -2.68
C TRP A 172 -11.34 6.20 -1.36
N VAL A 173 -12.04 5.07 -1.28
CA VAL A 173 -12.76 4.60 -0.10
C VAL A 173 -12.25 3.20 0.23
N TYR A 174 -11.88 2.99 1.49
CA TYR A 174 -11.60 1.66 2.03
C TYR A 174 -12.89 0.86 2.10
N VAL A 175 -12.89 -0.37 1.58
CA VAL A 175 -14.11 -1.18 1.48
C VAL A 175 -14.00 -2.53 2.19
N ALA A 176 -12.79 -3.10 2.30
CA ALA A 176 -12.59 -4.39 2.96
C ALA A 176 -11.12 -4.59 3.34
N THR A 177 -10.87 -5.59 4.19
CA THR A 177 -9.54 -6.16 4.47
C THR A 177 -9.63 -7.67 4.31
N ASP A 178 -8.52 -8.32 3.99
CA ASP A 178 -8.43 -9.77 4.16
C ASP A 178 -8.77 -10.15 5.61
N GLY A 179 -9.44 -11.29 5.78
CA GLY A 179 -9.61 -11.92 7.08
C GLY A 179 -8.32 -12.56 7.60
N PHE A 180 -8.33 -12.96 8.86
CA PHE A 180 -7.26 -13.75 9.48
C PHE A 180 -7.81 -15.09 10.00
N PRO A 181 -7.31 -16.24 9.50
CA PRO A 181 -6.33 -16.38 8.43
C PRO A 181 -6.86 -15.90 7.07
N ARG A 182 -5.94 -15.58 6.15
CA ARG A 182 -6.30 -15.20 4.77
C ARG A 182 -7.04 -16.34 4.09
N SER A 183 -8.07 -16.02 3.31
CA SER A 183 -8.82 -17.01 2.57
C SER A 183 -7.99 -17.64 1.45
N ALA A 184 -8.28 -18.91 1.13
CA ALA A 184 -7.54 -19.65 0.11
C ALA A 184 -7.72 -19.06 -1.31
N HIS A 185 -8.83 -18.37 -1.58
CA HIS A 185 -9.03 -17.65 -2.85
C HIS A 185 -8.67 -16.17 -2.77
N GLY A 186 -8.00 -15.71 -1.70
CA GLY A 186 -7.50 -14.36 -1.54
C GLY A 186 -8.57 -13.31 -1.87
N CYS A 187 -8.24 -12.38 -2.77
CA CYS A 187 -9.19 -11.32 -3.13
C CYS A 187 -10.41 -11.80 -3.94
N GLY A 188 -10.45 -13.07 -4.34
CA GLY A 188 -11.61 -13.71 -4.97
C GLY A 188 -12.78 -13.94 -4.01
N ASP A 189 -12.52 -13.99 -2.69
CA ASP A 189 -13.54 -14.14 -1.64
C ASP A 189 -14.02 -12.80 -1.08
N ILE A 190 -13.48 -11.68 -1.57
CA ILE A 190 -13.83 -10.33 -1.09
C ILE A 190 -15.03 -9.83 -1.90
N PRO A 191 -16.25 -9.74 -1.31
CA PRO A 191 -17.47 -9.42 -2.07
C PRO A 191 -17.44 -8.05 -2.75
N GLU A 192 -16.68 -7.10 -2.21
CA GLU A 192 -16.54 -5.74 -2.74
C GLU A 192 -15.67 -5.68 -4.01
N ILE A 193 -14.89 -6.74 -4.30
CA ILE A 193 -14.06 -6.85 -5.48
C ILE A 193 -14.79 -7.69 -6.55
N PRO A 194 -15.01 -7.16 -7.77
CA PRO A 194 -15.62 -7.94 -8.83
C PRO A 194 -14.80 -9.20 -9.14
N ASN A 195 -15.45 -10.37 -9.18
CA ASN A 195 -14.79 -11.66 -9.39
C ASN A 195 -13.90 -11.71 -10.65
N ALA A 196 -14.33 -11.06 -11.73
CA ALA A 196 -13.57 -10.94 -12.96
C ALA A 196 -12.25 -10.16 -12.77
N LEU A 197 -12.25 -9.15 -11.89
CA LEU A 197 -11.05 -8.39 -11.56
C LEU A 197 -10.15 -9.14 -10.58
N ALA A 198 -10.71 -9.82 -9.59
CA ALA A 198 -9.94 -10.69 -8.70
C ALA A 198 -9.18 -11.76 -9.50
N LYS A 199 -9.83 -12.39 -10.49
CA LYS A 199 -9.18 -13.32 -11.43
C LYS A 199 -8.07 -12.65 -12.23
N ALA A 200 -8.27 -11.42 -12.71
CA ALA A 200 -7.24 -10.66 -13.43
C ALA A 200 -6.04 -10.30 -12.53
N TRP A 201 -6.24 -10.24 -11.22
CA TRP A 201 -5.18 -10.07 -10.20
C TRP A 201 -4.64 -11.40 -9.67
N HIS A 202 -4.99 -12.54 -10.28
CA HIS A 202 -4.61 -13.88 -9.84
C HIS A 202 -4.98 -14.14 -8.37
N ASN A 203 -6.15 -13.64 -7.95
CA ASN A 203 -6.64 -13.71 -6.57
C ASN A 203 -5.73 -13.01 -5.54
N CYS A 204 -4.92 -12.05 -5.99
CA CYS A 204 -4.05 -11.21 -5.18
C CYS A 204 -3.11 -12.05 -4.30
N PRO A 205 -2.16 -12.79 -4.88
CA PRO A 205 -1.30 -13.70 -4.13
C PRO A 205 -0.54 -12.98 -3.02
N ASP A 206 -0.15 -13.72 -1.98
CA ASP A 206 0.84 -13.23 -1.02
C ASP A 206 2.16 -13.00 -1.77
N GLY A 207 2.79 -11.84 -1.57
CA GLY A 207 4.08 -11.55 -2.23
C GLY A 207 5.15 -12.55 -1.90
N HIS A 208 5.88 -12.98 -2.93
CA HIS A 208 7.10 -13.77 -2.84
C HIS A 208 8.30 -12.89 -2.47
#